data_AF-A0A6A5GK08-F1
#
_entry.id   AF-A0A6A5GK08-F1
#
_cell.length_a   1.000
_cell.length_b   1.000
_cell.length_c   1.000
_cell.angle_alpha   90.00
_cell.angle_beta   90.00
_cell.angle_gamma   90.00
#
_symmetry.space_group_name_H-M   'P 1'
#
loop_
_entity.id
_entity.type
_entity.pdbx_description
1 polymer ?
#
loop_
_entity_poly.entity_id
_entity_poly.type
_entity_poly.pdbx_seq_one_letter_code
_entity_poly.pdbx_strand_id
1 'polypeptide(L)'
;MRLPTAKYEVHMRKFFYKVGFFIGTHPRKCIAALLMVTAFSCLGFLRFHQINNARVTFTAHDSPSHREGSMFFEFLRQNGTLHMIELLQASDKGNLLRPAYRHQLLGI
;
A
#
# COMPACT_ATOMS: atom_id res chain seq x y z
N MET A 1 0.83 -50.83 -21.65
CA MET A 1 1.27 -49.46 -21.97
C MET A 1 1.48 -48.68 -20.67
N ARG A 2 2.69 -48.19 -20.37
CA ARG A 2 2.91 -47.26 -19.23
C ARG A 2 2.55 -45.84 -19.72
N LEU A 3 1.46 -45.28 -19.20
CA LEU A 3 1.06 -43.91 -19.49
C LEU A 3 2.20 -42.94 -19.09
N PRO A 4 2.53 -41.92 -19.88
CA PRO A 4 3.63 -40.99 -19.59
C PRO A 4 3.46 -40.25 -18.26
N THR A 5 2.22 -40.08 -17.79
CA THR A 5 1.87 -39.53 -16.47
C THR A 5 2.43 -40.37 -15.30
N ALA A 6 2.52 -41.69 -15.46
CA ALA A 6 3.01 -42.59 -14.41
C ALA A 6 4.49 -42.36 -14.07
N LYS A 7 5.29 -41.84 -15.00
CA LYS A 7 6.71 -41.52 -14.73
C LYS A 7 6.86 -40.30 -13.83
N TYR A 8 6.07 -39.25 -14.09
CA TYR A 8 6.05 -38.02 -13.30
C TYR A 8 5.50 -38.27 -11.90
N GLU A 9 4.45 -39.08 -11.78
CA GLU A 9 3.85 -39.44 -10.51
C GLU A 9 4.84 -40.19 -9.61
N VAL A 10 5.55 -41.18 -10.15
CA VAL A 10 6.59 -41.92 -9.42
C VAL A 10 7.74 -41.00 -9.00
N HIS A 11 8.11 -40.03 -9.85
CA HIS A 11 9.14 -39.06 -9.52
C HIS A 11 8.71 -38.12 -8.40
N MET A 12 7.51 -37.53 -8.50
CA MET A 12 6.92 -36.68 -7.45
C MET A 12 6.80 -37.44 -6.13
N ARG A 13 6.32 -38.69 -6.15
CA ARG A 13 6.22 -39.52 -4.94
C ARG A 13 7.57 -39.70 -4.25
N LYS A 14 8.62 -40.01 -5.01
CA LYS A 14 9.98 -40.16 -4.46
C LYS A 14 10.51 -38.84 -3.91
N PHE A 15 10.21 -37.73 -4.59
CA PHE A 15 10.60 -36.39 -4.13
C PHE A 15 9.92 -36.03 -2.80
N PHE A 16 8.59 -36.10 -2.74
CA PHE A 16 7.84 -35.78 -1.52
C PHE A 16 8.18 -36.72 -0.37
N TYR A 17 8.41 -38.01 -0.64
CA TYR A 17 8.87 -38.94 0.39
C TYR A 17 10.23 -38.54 0.97
N LYS A 18 11.20 -38.18 0.12
CA LYS A 18 12.51 -37.71 0.59
C LYS A 18 12.41 -36.42 1.40
N VAL A 19 11.61 -35.46 0.95
CA VAL A 19 11.39 -34.19 1.64
C VAL A 19 10.72 -34.43 2.99
N GLY A 20 9.62 -35.20 3.02
CA GLY A 20 8.91 -35.53 4.26
C GLY A 20 9.78 -36.32 5.24
N PHE A 21 10.57 -37.27 4.75
CA PHE A 21 11.52 -38.01 5.58
C PHE A 21 12.61 -37.10 6.16
N PHE A 22 13.11 -36.15 5.38
CA PHE A 22 14.08 -35.15 5.86
C PHE A 22 13.48 -34.26 6.96
N ILE A 23 12.24 -33.79 6.77
CA ILE A 23 11.52 -32.99 7.78
C ILE A 23 11.27 -33.80 9.05
N GLY A 24 10.84 -35.06 8.92
CA GLY A 24 10.56 -35.95 10.05
C GLY A 24 11.80 -36.39 10.83
N THR A 25 12.96 -36.52 10.17
CA THR A 25 14.23 -36.87 10.83
C THR A 25 14.84 -35.69 11.58
N HIS A 26 14.64 -34.45 11.13
CA HIS A 26 15.24 -33.26 11.73
C HIS A 26 14.23 -32.12 11.96
N PRO A 27 13.13 -32.35 12.70
CA PRO A 27 12.04 -31.38 12.81
C PRO A 27 12.49 -30.05 13.42
N ARG A 28 13.34 -30.10 14.46
CA ARG A 28 13.86 -28.89 15.13
C ARG A 28 14.68 -28.00 14.19
N LYS A 29 15.52 -28.60 13.33
CA LYS A 29 16.35 -27.85 12.38
C LYS A 29 15.50 -27.20 11.30
N CYS A 30 14.49 -27.92 10.78
CA CYS A 30 13.56 -27.39 9.79
C CYS A 30 12.74 -26.21 10.34
N ILE A 31 12.22 -26.33 11.56
CA ILE A 31 11.47 -25.24 12.21
C ILE A 31 12.39 -24.04 12.45
N ALA A 32 13.60 -24.25 12.98
CA ALA A 32 14.55 -23.16 13.20
C ALA A 32 14.93 -22.45 11.90
N ALA A 33 15.16 -23.19 10.81
CA ALA A 33 15.45 -22.62 9.50
C ALA A 33 14.29 -21.77 8.97
N LEU A 34 13.06 -22.26 9.07
CA LEU A 34 11.86 -21.50 8.68
C LEU A 34 11.73 -20.20 9.49
N LEU A 35 11.91 -20.28 10.82
CA LEU A 35 11.86 -19.10 11.69
C LEU A 35 12.94 -18.08 11.34
N MET A 36 14.17 -18.52 11.03
CA MET A 36 15.24 -17.63 10.58
C MET A 36 14.90 -16.93 9.27
N VAL A 37 14.34 -17.66 8.30
CA VAL A 37 13.90 -17.08 7.02
C VAL A 37 12.80 -16.06 7.26
N THR A 38 11.82 -16.36 8.11
CA THR A 38 10.75 -15.42 8.46
C THR A 38 11.31 -14.17 9.14
N ALA A 39 12.20 -14.33 10.14
CA ALA A 39 12.83 -13.21 10.83
C ALA A 39 13.65 -12.33 9.87
N PHE A 40 14.38 -12.94 8.93
CA PHE A 40 15.11 -12.22 7.90
C PHE A 40 14.18 -11.45 6.97
N SER A 41 13.06 -12.04 6.53
CA SER A 41 12.05 -11.36 5.73
C SER A 41 11.42 -10.17 6.45
N CYS A 42 11.25 -10.26 7.78
CA CYS A 42 10.76 -9.14 8.59
C CYS A 42 11.69 -7.92 8.56
N LEU A 43 12.99 -8.08 8.32
CA LEU A 43 13.91 -6.95 8.15
C LEU A 43 13.53 -6.04 6.97
N GLY A 44 12.82 -6.57 5.97
CA GLY A 44 12.29 -5.78 4.85
C GLY A 44 11.32 -4.67 5.30
N PHE A 45 10.63 -4.84 6.43
CA PHE A 45 9.74 -3.81 6.97
C PHE A 45 10.49 -2.58 7.51
N LEU A 46 11.80 -2.67 7.77
CA LEU A 46 12.58 -1.50 8.16
C LEU A 46 12.62 -0.42 7.07
N ARG A 47 12.41 -0.81 5.80
CA ARG A 47 12.32 0.11 4.66
C ARG A 47 10.87 0.39 4.25
N PHE A 48 9.90 0.02 5.09
CA PHE A 48 8.50 0.30 4.79
C PHE A 48 8.24 1.81 4.84
N HIS A 49 7.82 2.38 3.72
CA HIS A 49 7.47 3.80 3.62
C HIS A 49 5.98 3.91 3.30
N GLN A 50 5.21 4.48 4.22
CA GLN A 50 3.80 4.72 4.00
C GLN A 50 3.62 5.94 3.09
N ILE A 51 3.11 5.71 1.89
CA ILE A 51 2.73 6.80 0.98
C ILE A 51 1.35 7.29 1.41
N ASN A 52 1.30 8.39 2.17
CA ASN A 52 0.07 9.07 2.57
C ASN A 52 -0.19 10.31 1.70
N ASN A 53 -0.13 10.13 0.38
CA ASN A 53 -0.44 11.19 -0.58
C ASN A 53 -1.50 10.67 -1.53
N ALA A 54 -2.75 11.12 -1.33
CA ALA A 54 -3.90 10.72 -2.14
C ALA A 54 -3.65 10.90 -3.64
N ARG A 55 -2.91 11.95 -4.04
CA ARG A 55 -2.54 12.15 -5.45
C ARG A 55 -1.75 10.95 -5.97
N VAL A 56 -0.73 10.50 -5.25
CA VAL A 56 0.13 9.38 -5.67
C VAL A 56 -0.60 8.04 -5.55
N THR A 57 -1.47 7.90 -4.56
CA THR A 57 -2.19 6.64 -4.30
C THR A 57 -3.32 6.38 -5.30
N PHE A 58 -4.00 7.42 -5.78
CA PHE A 58 -5.19 7.29 -6.63
C PHE A 58 -4.95 7.56 -8.12
N THR A 59 -3.72 7.90 -8.53
CA THR A 59 -3.36 8.04 -9.95
C THR A 59 -2.52 6.86 -10.44
N ALA A 60 -2.67 6.51 -11.72
CA ALA A 60 -1.83 5.50 -12.33
C ALA A 60 -0.37 5.97 -12.35
N HIS A 61 0.55 5.07 -12.02
CA HIS A 61 1.99 5.36 -11.86
C HIS A 61 2.62 5.98 -13.12
N ASP A 62 2.16 5.59 -14.31
CA ASP A 62 2.63 6.09 -15.61
C ASP A 62 1.83 7.28 -16.15
N SER A 63 0.89 7.82 -15.36
CA SER A 63 0.05 8.91 -15.83
C SER A 63 0.83 10.21 -16.06
N PRO A 64 0.46 11.01 -17.07
CA PRO A 64 1.04 12.34 -17.31
C PRO A 64 0.99 13.26 -16.08
N SER A 65 -0.03 13.08 -15.23
CA SER A 65 -0.23 13.86 -14.01
C SER A 65 0.93 13.77 -13.01
N HIS A 66 1.68 12.66 -12.98
CA HIS A 66 2.88 12.55 -12.15
C HIS A 66 4.03 13.43 -12.67
N ARG A 67 4.20 13.50 -14.00
CA ARG A 67 5.24 14.32 -14.65
C ARG A 67 4.95 15.80 -14.47
N GLU A 68 3.70 16.19 -14.66
CA GLU A 68 3.24 17.56 -14.40
C GLU A 68 3.41 17.89 -12.91
N GLY A 69 2.99 17.00 -12.01
CA GLY A 69 3.16 17.17 -10.57
C GLY A 69 4.63 17.33 -10.15
N SER A 70 5.55 16.54 -10.69
CA SER A 70 6.98 16.67 -10.41
C SER A 70 7.55 17.98 -10.95
N MET A 71 7.14 18.39 -12.16
CA MET A 71 7.51 19.67 -12.74
C MET A 71 7.04 20.84 -11.86
N PHE A 72 5.76 20.86 -11.46
CA PHE A 72 5.22 21.89 -10.57
C PHE A 72 5.91 21.91 -9.21
N PHE A 73 6.22 20.75 -8.63
CA PHE A 73 6.98 20.67 -7.39
C PHE A 73 8.40 21.23 -7.55
N GLU A 74 9.07 20.95 -8.66
CA GLU A 74 10.42 21.46 -8.95
C GLU A 74 10.43 23.00 -9.10
N PHE A 75 9.47 23.56 -9.83
CA PHE A 75 9.38 25.00 -10.08
C PHE A 75 8.86 25.79 -8.87
N LEU A 76 7.77 25.33 -8.25
CA LEU A 76 7.10 26.08 -7.18
C LEU A 76 7.58 25.69 -5.78
N ARG A 77 8.35 24.59 -5.65
CA ARG A 77 8.73 23.98 -4.36
C ARG A 77 7.55 23.75 -3.42
N GLN A 78 6.36 23.57 -3.99
CA GLN A 78 5.10 23.42 -3.28
C GLN A 78 4.40 22.15 -3.75
N ASN A 79 3.91 21.36 -2.79
CA ASN A 79 3.13 20.14 -3.05
C ASN A 79 1.62 20.41 -3.03
N GLY A 80 1.19 21.56 -3.57
CA GLY A 80 -0.22 21.95 -3.66
C GLY A 80 -0.91 22.19 -2.32
N THR A 81 -0.24 22.86 -1.37
CA THR A 81 -0.87 23.31 -0.12
C THR A 81 -1.80 24.48 -0.40
N LEU A 82 -3.06 24.18 -0.73
CA LEU A 82 -4.14 25.15 -0.60
C LEU A 82 -4.89 24.83 0.71
N HIS A 83 -4.60 25.58 1.77
CA HIS A 83 -5.42 25.54 2.98
C HIS A 83 -6.69 26.35 2.71
N MET A 84 -7.73 25.73 2.19
CA MET A 84 -9.00 26.42 1.97
C MET A 84 -10.17 25.54 2.36
N ILE A 85 -10.84 25.86 3.48
CA ILE A 85 -12.23 25.47 3.70
C ILE A 85 -12.90 26.51 4.59
N GLU A 86 -13.94 27.17 4.09
CA GLU A 86 -15.08 27.54 4.94
C GLU A 86 -16.38 27.40 4.15
N LEU A 87 -17.20 26.44 4.55
CA LEU A 87 -18.59 26.33 4.13
C LEU A 87 -19.45 26.74 5.33
N LEU A 88 -20.08 27.92 5.26
CA LEU A 88 -21.11 28.32 6.21
C LEU A 88 -22.48 27.94 5.68
N GLN A 89 -23.34 27.42 6.55
CA GLN A 89 -24.75 27.17 6.30
C GLN A 89 -25.58 27.89 7.35
N ALA A 90 -26.62 28.61 6.92
CA ALA A 90 -27.50 29.33 7.85
C ALA A 90 -28.32 28.32 8.68
N SER A 91 -28.44 28.53 9.99
CA SER A 91 -29.12 27.59 10.90
C SER A 91 -30.60 27.37 10.56
N ASP A 92 -31.22 28.34 9.89
CA ASP A 92 -32.60 28.28 9.43
C ASP A 92 -32.73 27.72 8.00
N LYS A 93 -31.63 27.21 7.41
CA LYS A 93 -31.51 26.89 5.97
C LYS A 93 -31.86 28.08 5.07
N GLY A 94 -31.86 29.29 5.63
CA GLY A 94 -32.18 30.54 4.96
C GLY A 94 -30.94 31.20 4.35
N ASN A 95 -31.07 32.48 4.03
CA ASN A 95 -30.04 33.23 3.29
C ASN A 95 -28.85 33.62 4.20
N LEU A 96 -27.63 33.26 3.75
CA LEU A 96 -26.35 33.59 4.38
C LEU A 96 -25.93 35.06 4.23
N LEU A 97 -26.61 35.85 3.40
CA LEU A 97 -26.31 37.28 3.20
C LEU A 97 -26.88 38.21 4.28
N ARG A 98 -27.54 37.66 5.30
CA ARG A 98 -28.05 38.45 6.42
C ARG A 98 -26.89 39.07 7.20
N PRO A 99 -27.08 40.27 7.79
CA PRO A 99 -26.01 41.00 8.47
C PRO A 99 -25.24 40.14 9.49
N ALA A 100 -25.95 39.35 10.30
CA ALA A 100 -25.36 38.47 11.31
C ALA A 100 -24.32 37.46 10.76
N TYR A 101 -24.56 36.88 9.58
CA TYR A 101 -23.66 35.90 8.95
C TYR A 101 -22.59 36.58 8.05
N ARG A 102 -22.89 37.79 7.54
CA ARG A 102 -21.98 38.58 6.70
C ARG A 102 -20.74 39.07 7.48
N HIS A 103 -20.93 39.53 8.71
CA HIS A 103 -19.81 39.94 9.58
C HIS A 103 -18.85 38.77 9.88
N GLN A 104 -19.41 37.57 10.04
CA GLN A 104 -18.67 36.35 10.30
C GLN A 104 -17.80 35.91 9.10
N LEU A 105 -18.28 36.13 7.87
CA LEU A 105 -17.56 35.82 6.62
C LEU A 105 -16.47 36.83 6.25
N LEU A 106 -16.64 38.11 6.63
CA LEU A 106 -15.73 39.19 6.26
C LEU A 106 -14.65 39.46 7.32
N GLY A 107 -14.75 38.86 8.50
CA GLY A 107 -13.79 39.05 9.59
C GLY A 107 -13.79 40.47 10.17
N ILE A 108 -14.93 41.17 10.11
CA ILE A 108 -15.14 42.54 10.61
C ILE A 108 -16.35 42.60 11.53
#